data_AF-A0A9W8R9W6-F1
#
_entry.id   AF-A0A9W8R9W6-F1
#
_cell.length_a   1.000
_cell.length_b   1.000
_cell.length_c   1.000
_cell.angle_alpha   90.00
_cell.angle_beta   90.00
_cell.angle_gamma   90.00
#
_symmetry.space_group_name_H-M   'P 1'
#
loop_
_entity.id
_entity.type
_entity.pdbx_description
1 polymer ?
#
loop_
_entity_poly.entity_id
_entity_poly.type
_entity_poly.pdbx_seq_one_letter_code
_entity_poly.pdbx_strand_id
1 'polypeptide(L)'
;MVRRLAAGITGLQFDTPEKPFRKDLEVAATKGSERVAQESELTKALGKSSSFSTNHGRRNGHAKTAGVKFTFIIYENQRRWLGLGWTNNLFAYERPAWTDEHNNPVPAKDDFELPEVEDGSRMEWRWVQNGRWRVDGVTDDQGAVDYDGEEGKNGWIFYDNKWQNGQRGQDGWSRWTRRRKWYRDAELVEVDQSQDAHAGDAVEAKDSPTVAKLSTQQYNSSNETMVPTRPDAADQAHAEDLSIDDASSKAAEDSLTY
;
A
#
# COMPACT_ATOMS: atom_id res chain seq x y z
N MET A 1 13.01 -12.08 -62.39
CA MET A 1 11.88 -11.19 -62.73
C MET A 1 10.71 -11.57 -61.81
N VAL A 2 10.75 -11.29 -60.50
CA VAL A 2 10.39 -10.01 -59.86
C VAL A 2 11.19 -9.88 -58.54
N ARG A 3 12.20 -9.01 -58.51
CA ARG A 3 12.88 -8.56 -57.27
C ARG A 3 13.32 -7.12 -57.51
N ARG A 4 12.39 -6.15 -57.45
CA ARG A 4 12.72 -4.72 -57.54
C ARG A 4 11.58 -3.73 -57.24
N LEU A 5 10.76 -3.96 -56.22
CA LEU A 5 9.80 -2.95 -55.76
C LEU A 5 9.67 -2.99 -54.24
N ALA A 6 10.32 -2.02 -53.57
CA ALA A 6 10.00 -1.45 -52.25
C ALA A 6 11.25 -1.00 -51.45
N ALA A 7 12.20 -0.29 -52.07
CA ALA A 7 13.27 0.44 -51.37
C ALA A 7 13.19 1.96 -51.57
N GLY A 8 12.14 2.45 -52.24
CA GLY A 8 12.05 3.85 -52.69
C GLY A 8 11.23 4.79 -51.81
N ILE A 9 10.55 4.33 -50.76
CA ILE A 9 9.59 5.18 -50.00
C ILE A 9 9.81 5.18 -48.48
N THR A 10 10.59 4.26 -47.89
CA THR A 10 10.66 4.12 -46.42
C THR A 10 12.00 4.42 -45.75
N GLY A 11 13.10 4.60 -46.49
CA GLY A 11 14.42 4.90 -45.90
C GLY A 11 14.96 3.84 -44.90
N LEU A 12 14.30 2.70 -44.73
CA LEU A 12 14.72 1.62 -43.85
C LEU A 12 15.61 0.63 -44.63
N GLN A 13 16.84 0.45 -44.17
CA GLN A 13 17.74 -0.58 -44.65
C GLN A 13 17.51 -1.86 -43.85
N PHE A 14 17.15 -2.95 -44.53
CA PHE A 14 17.04 -4.28 -43.92
C PHE A 14 18.27 -5.09 -44.30
N ASP A 15 19.21 -5.23 -43.38
CA ASP A 15 20.34 -6.13 -43.54
C ASP A 15 19.86 -7.57 -43.34
N THR A 16 20.04 -8.41 -44.35
CA THR A 16 19.62 -9.82 -44.32
C THR A 16 20.83 -10.66 -43.97
N PRO A 17 20.83 -11.43 -42.86
CA PRO A 17 21.97 -12.29 -42.57
C PRO A 17 22.03 -13.46 -43.56
N GLU A 18 23.18 -13.62 -44.24
CA GLU A 18 23.47 -14.76 -45.09
C GLU A 18 23.50 -16.07 -44.29
N LYS A 19 22.90 -17.13 -44.84
CA LYS A 19 23.04 -18.49 -44.32
C LYS A 19 24.47 -18.99 -44.56
N PRO A 20 25.18 -19.51 -43.54
CA PRO A 20 26.51 -20.06 -43.77
C PRO A 20 26.45 -21.40 -44.52
N PHE A 21 27.36 -21.51 -45.49
CA PHE A 21 27.64 -22.71 -46.28
C PHE A 21 28.19 -23.84 -45.39
N ARG A 22 27.77 -25.07 -45.70
CA ARG A 22 28.06 -26.33 -44.98
C ARG A 22 29.52 -26.82 -45.00
N LYS A 23 30.52 -25.94 -45.07
CA LYS A 23 31.94 -26.32 -45.01
C LYS A 23 32.73 -25.76 -43.82
N ASP A 24 32.14 -24.86 -43.04
CA ASP A 24 32.79 -24.28 -41.85
C ASP A 24 32.38 -24.95 -40.52
N LEU A 25 31.47 -25.93 -40.56
CA LEU A 25 30.97 -26.65 -39.38
C LEU A 25 31.89 -27.77 -38.87
N GLU A 26 32.83 -28.26 -39.68
CA GLU A 26 33.72 -29.37 -39.29
C GLU A 26 35.05 -28.88 -38.68
N VAL A 27 35.48 -27.64 -38.99
CA VAL A 27 36.67 -27.02 -38.39
C VAL A 27 36.37 -26.35 -37.04
N ALA A 28 35.10 -26.01 -36.76
CA ALA A 28 34.66 -25.50 -35.47
C ALA A 28 34.50 -26.60 -34.39
N ALA A 29 34.38 -27.87 -34.77
CA ALA A 29 34.21 -28.99 -33.83
C ALA A 29 35.52 -29.50 -33.21
N THR A 30 36.68 -29.23 -33.82
CA THR A 30 38.00 -29.68 -33.32
C THR A 30 38.74 -28.66 -32.46
N LYS A 31 38.24 -27.40 -32.39
CA LYS A 31 38.73 -26.37 -31.43
C LYS A 31 37.85 -26.23 -30.17
N GLY A 32 36.86 -27.11 -30.00
CA GLY A 32 35.92 -27.08 -28.87
C GLY A 32 36.38 -27.78 -27.59
N SER A 33 37.55 -28.43 -27.59
CA SER A 33 37.98 -29.29 -26.47
C SER A 33 38.86 -28.60 -25.41
N GLU A 34 39.19 -27.31 -25.55
CA GLU A 34 40.08 -26.61 -24.59
C GLU A 34 39.46 -25.36 -23.94
N ARG A 35 38.16 -25.08 -24.12
CA ARG A 35 37.50 -23.89 -23.55
C ARG A 35 36.25 -24.17 -22.71
N VAL A 36 36.18 -25.34 -22.06
CA VAL A 36 35.06 -25.70 -21.15
C VAL A 36 35.44 -25.57 -19.66
N ALA A 37 36.61 -25.03 -19.33
CA ALA A 37 37.07 -24.85 -17.94
C ALA A 37 37.21 -23.38 -17.50
N GLN A 38 36.38 -22.48 -18.00
CA GLN A 38 36.25 -21.13 -17.41
C GLN A 38 34.79 -20.87 -17.03
N GLU A 39 34.49 -21.13 -15.76
CA GLU A 39 33.26 -20.68 -15.12
C GLU A 39 33.11 -19.16 -15.29
N SER A 40 31.90 -18.71 -15.63
CA SER A 40 31.62 -17.28 -15.74
C SER A 40 31.77 -16.60 -14.37
N GLU A 41 32.35 -15.40 -14.33
CA GLU A 41 32.46 -14.58 -13.10
C GLU A 41 31.08 -14.33 -12.44
N LEU A 42 30.00 -14.41 -13.22
CA LEU A 42 28.60 -14.36 -12.75
C LEU A 42 28.23 -15.58 -11.89
N THR A 43 28.64 -16.79 -12.29
CA THR A 43 28.47 -18.01 -11.46
C THR A 43 29.36 -18.00 -10.22
N LYS A 44 30.53 -17.36 -10.30
CA LYS A 44 31.45 -17.18 -9.15
C LYS A 44 30.92 -16.17 -8.14
N ALA A 45 30.22 -15.13 -8.60
CA ALA A 45 29.56 -14.14 -7.75
C ALA A 45 28.33 -14.73 -7.03
N LEU A 46 27.56 -15.61 -7.69
CA LEU A 46 26.38 -16.26 -7.10
C LEU A 46 26.75 -17.34 -6.07
N GLY A 47 27.89 -18.03 -6.24
CA GLY A 47 28.37 -19.04 -5.29
C GLY A 47 29.02 -18.47 -4.02
N LYS A 48 29.23 -17.14 -3.94
CA LYS A 48 30.00 -16.49 -2.87
C LYS A 48 29.16 -15.74 -1.84
N SER A 49 27.82 -15.80 -1.93
CA SER A 49 26.92 -15.08 -1.02
C SER A 49 25.96 -15.96 -0.21
N SER A 50 26.20 -17.28 -0.12
CA SER A 50 25.41 -18.16 0.76
C SER A 50 26.13 -18.58 2.04
N SER A 51 27.26 -17.97 2.36
CA SER A 51 27.82 -18.05 3.71
C SER A 51 27.08 -17.07 4.60
N PHE A 52 25.91 -17.49 5.10
CA PHE A 52 25.23 -16.89 6.24
C PHE A 52 26.15 -17.04 7.45
N SER A 53 27.14 -16.15 7.55
CA SER A 53 27.90 -15.96 8.78
C SER A 53 26.99 -15.17 9.71
N THR A 54 26.26 -15.90 10.56
CA THR A 54 25.58 -15.33 11.72
C THR A 54 26.68 -14.81 12.64
N ASN A 55 27.07 -13.56 12.45
CA ASN A 55 27.91 -12.86 13.40
C ASN A 55 26.99 -12.60 14.62
N HIS A 56 26.90 -13.57 15.53
CA HIS A 56 26.20 -13.44 16.80
C HIS A 56 26.94 -12.40 17.64
N GLY A 57 26.65 -11.14 17.36
CA GLY A 57 27.03 -10.00 18.18
C GLY A 57 26.48 -10.23 19.57
N ARG A 58 27.35 -10.67 20.49
CA ARG A 58 27.09 -10.68 21.92
C ARG A 58 26.90 -9.23 22.36
N ARG A 59 25.66 -8.77 22.49
CA ARG A 59 25.34 -7.59 23.28
C ARG A 59 23.90 -7.68 23.81
N ASN A 60 23.84 -7.77 25.14
CA ASN A 60 22.74 -7.47 26.05
C ASN A 60 21.34 -8.05 25.77
N GLY A 61 21.05 -9.18 26.42
CA GLY A 61 19.99 -9.24 27.46
C GLY A 61 18.51 -9.04 27.10
N HIS A 62 18.12 -8.89 25.85
CA HIS A 62 16.72 -8.82 25.43
C HIS A 62 16.55 -9.55 24.10
N ALA A 63 15.59 -10.48 24.06
CA ALA A 63 14.99 -11.14 22.89
C ALA A 63 15.94 -11.45 21.70
N LYS A 64 16.23 -12.74 21.48
CA LYS A 64 17.20 -13.15 20.44
C LYS A 64 16.60 -12.89 19.06
N THR A 65 17.08 -11.87 18.37
CA THR A 65 16.76 -11.64 16.95
C THR A 65 17.37 -12.76 16.11
N ALA A 66 16.58 -13.36 15.21
CA ALA A 66 17.07 -14.35 14.26
C ALA A 66 18.07 -13.75 13.25
N GLY A 67 18.27 -12.42 13.26
CA GLY A 67 19.14 -11.70 12.35
C GLY A 67 18.54 -11.49 10.95
N VAL A 68 17.30 -11.91 10.74
CA VAL A 68 16.55 -11.75 9.49
C VAL A 68 15.55 -10.61 9.64
N LYS A 69 15.59 -9.67 8.69
CA LYS A 69 14.64 -8.57 8.59
C LYS A 69 13.73 -8.78 7.38
N PHE A 70 12.47 -8.44 7.56
CA PHE A 70 11.44 -8.51 6.53
C PHE A 70 10.90 -7.11 6.28
N THR A 71 10.67 -6.79 5.02
CA THR A 71 10.07 -5.51 4.65
C THR A 71 8.61 -5.73 4.34
N PHE A 72 7.74 -5.17 5.18
CA PHE A 72 6.31 -5.13 4.94
C PHE A 72 6.00 -4.02 3.94
N ILE A 73 5.13 -4.31 2.98
CA ILE A 73 4.75 -3.40 1.90
C ILE A 73 3.23 -3.29 1.88
N ILE A 74 2.74 -2.07 1.90
CA ILE A 74 1.35 -1.74 1.63
C ILE A 74 1.29 -0.63 0.59
N TYR A 75 0.14 -0.48 -0.03
CA TYR A 75 -0.07 0.51 -1.08
C TYR A 75 -1.25 1.40 -0.74
N GLU A 76 -1.02 2.69 -0.85
CA GLU A 76 -2.06 3.72 -0.79
C GLU A 76 -2.54 4.00 -2.23
N ASN A 77 -3.84 3.93 -2.44
CA ASN A 77 -4.51 4.10 -3.71
C ASN A 77 -5.45 5.31 -3.62
N GLN A 78 -5.36 6.21 -4.59
CA GLN A 78 -6.19 7.41 -4.62
C GLN A 78 -6.77 7.67 -5.99
N ARG A 79 -7.92 8.35 -6.00
CA ARG A 79 -8.64 8.77 -7.19
C ARG A 79 -8.81 10.28 -7.21
N ARG A 80 -8.72 10.86 -8.40
CA ARG A 80 -8.95 12.30 -8.62
C ARG A 80 -10.44 12.58 -8.83
N TRP A 81 -10.95 13.54 -8.07
CA TRP A 81 -12.32 14.02 -8.14
C TRP A 81 -12.36 15.51 -8.47
N LEU A 82 -13.33 15.91 -9.29
CA LEU A 82 -13.56 17.32 -9.61
C LEU A 82 -13.94 18.07 -8.32
N GLY A 83 -13.23 19.16 -8.02
CA GLY A 83 -13.44 19.99 -6.84
C GLY A 83 -12.79 19.48 -5.53
N LEU A 84 -12.47 18.19 -5.41
CA LEU A 84 -11.85 17.60 -4.21
C LEU A 84 -10.37 17.21 -4.41
N GLY A 85 -9.92 17.10 -5.65
CA GLY A 85 -8.56 16.65 -5.95
C GLY A 85 -8.39 15.16 -5.68
N TRP A 86 -7.23 14.76 -5.17
CA TRP A 86 -6.88 13.37 -4.88
C TRP A 86 -7.45 12.92 -3.54
N THR A 87 -8.21 11.83 -3.53
CA THR A 87 -8.83 11.29 -2.31
C THR A 87 -8.73 9.77 -2.23
N ASN A 88 -8.93 9.23 -1.02
CA ASN A 88 -9.05 7.80 -0.76
C ASN A 88 -10.44 7.23 -1.13
N ASN A 89 -11.32 8.03 -1.76
CA ASN A 89 -12.63 7.57 -2.23
C ASN A 89 -12.48 7.02 -3.65
N LEU A 90 -12.44 5.70 -3.80
CA LEU A 90 -12.38 5.02 -5.09
C LEU A 90 -13.76 4.46 -5.47
N PHE A 91 -13.94 4.06 -6.73
CA PHE A 91 -15.17 3.36 -7.09
C PHE A 91 -15.20 1.94 -6.47
N ALA A 92 -16.40 1.42 -6.23
CA ALA A 92 -16.59 0.10 -5.62
C ALA A 92 -16.00 -1.08 -6.42
N TYR A 93 -15.85 -0.92 -7.74
CA TYR A 93 -15.26 -1.93 -8.62
C TYR A 93 -13.74 -1.73 -8.83
N GLU A 94 -13.16 -0.71 -8.21
CA GLU A 94 -11.72 -0.49 -8.19
C GLU A 94 -11.08 -1.17 -6.97
N ARG A 95 -9.76 -1.02 -6.86
CA ARG A 95 -9.02 -1.46 -5.68
C ARG A 95 -9.36 -0.60 -4.45
N PRO A 96 -9.33 -1.17 -3.23
CA PRO A 96 -9.46 -0.42 -1.97
C PRO A 96 -8.41 0.70 -1.82
N ALA A 97 -8.68 1.67 -0.94
CA ALA A 97 -7.76 2.76 -0.64
C ALA A 97 -6.40 2.28 -0.11
N TRP A 98 -6.39 1.18 0.63
CA TRP A 98 -5.18 0.56 1.16
C TRP A 98 -5.17 -0.91 0.76
N THR A 99 -4.09 -1.34 0.11
CA THR A 99 -3.96 -2.74 -0.35
C THR A 99 -2.58 -3.32 -0.15
N ASP A 100 -2.50 -4.65 -0.17
CA ASP A 100 -1.24 -5.38 -0.38
C ASP A 100 -0.80 -5.34 -1.87
N GLU A 101 0.22 -6.15 -2.21
CA GLU A 101 0.71 -6.32 -3.58
C GLU A 101 -0.33 -6.94 -4.53
N HIS A 102 -1.17 -7.83 -4.02
CA HIS A 102 -2.19 -8.56 -4.78
C HIS A 102 -3.51 -7.77 -4.93
N ASN A 103 -3.58 -6.55 -4.37
CA ASN A 103 -4.76 -5.69 -4.29
C ASN A 103 -5.83 -6.16 -3.27
N ASN A 104 -5.46 -7.00 -2.30
CA ASN A 104 -6.33 -7.31 -1.18
C ASN A 104 -6.40 -6.11 -0.22
N PRO A 105 -7.57 -5.83 0.38
CA PRO A 105 -7.70 -4.73 1.35
C PRO A 105 -6.83 -4.98 2.59
N VAL A 106 -6.18 -3.93 3.07
CA VAL A 106 -5.41 -3.93 4.32
C VAL A 106 -5.71 -2.66 5.13
N PRO A 107 -5.40 -2.62 6.43
CA PRO A 107 -5.47 -1.38 7.22
C PRO A 107 -4.58 -0.26 6.65
N ALA A 108 -4.90 0.98 7.01
CA ALA A 108 -4.05 2.12 6.68
C ALA A 108 -2.69 2.02 7.38
N LYS A 109 -1.67 2.72 6.89
CA LYS A 109 -0.30 2.65 7.44
C LYS A 109 -0.20 2.88 8.95
N ASP A 110 -1.06 3.73 9.50
CA ASP A 110 -1.04 4.10 10.92
C ASP A 110 -1.76 3.07 11.79
N ASP A 111 -2.66 2.28 11.20
CA ASP A 111 -3.43 1.22 11.83
C ASP A 111 -2.91 -0.18 11.46
N PHE A 112 -1.82 -0.26 10.69
CA PHE A 112 -1.28 -1.53 10.21
C PHE A 112 -0.46 -2.21 11.31
N GLU A 113 -0.97 -3.33 11.79
CA GLU A 113 -0.33 -4.17 12.79
C GLU A 113 0.37 -5.37 12.14
N LEU A 114 1.44 -5.84 12.78
CA LEU A 114 2.14 -7.03 12.32
C LEU A 114 1.27 -8.27 12.59
N PRO A 115 1.28 -9.27 11.68
CA PRO A 115 0.53 -10.50 11.91
C PRO A 115 0.97 -11.18 13.21
N GLU A 116 0.03 -11.84 13.88
CA GLU A 116 0.36 -12.75 14.97
C GLU A 116 1.06 -13.99 14.42
N VAL A 117 1.94 -14.59 15.22
CA VAL A 117 2.58 -15.86 14.88
C VAL A 117 1.76 -16.99 15.47
N GLU A 118 1.79 -18.17 14.84
CA GLU A 118 1.09 -19.36 15.30
C GLU A 118 1.37 -19.69 16.77
N ASP A 119 0.28 -20.03 17.47
CA ASP A 119 0.28 -20.43 18.87
C ASP A 119 1.25 -21.60 19.11
N GLY A 120 2.20 -21.41 20.01
CA GLY A 120 3.20 -22.42 20.38
C GLY A 120 4.58 -22.19 19.78
N SER A 121 4.73 -21.28 18.83
CA SER A 121 6.06 -20.73 18.51
C SER A 121 6.43 -19.67 19.55
N ARG A 122 7.72 -19.60 19.94
CA ARG A 122 8.24 -18.51 20.79
C ARG A 122 8.55 -17.24 19.98
N MET A 123 7.98 -17.11 18.79
CA MET A 123 8.36 -16.08 17.83
C MET A 123 7.33 -14.96 17.85
N GLU A 124 7.79 -13.73 17.85
CA GLU A 124 6.95 -12.53 17.79
C GLU A 124 7.47 -11.61 16.68
N TRP A 125 6.56 -11.10 15.86
CA TRP A 125 6.89 -10.04 14.92
C TRP A 125 7.08 -8.71 15.65
N ARG A 126 8.18 -8.03 15.38
CA ARG A 126 8.46 -6.72 15.96
C ARG A 126 8.94 -5.77 14.88
N TRP A 127 8.41 -4.54 14.88
CA TRP A 127 8.99 -3.50 14.03
C TRP A 127 10.46 -3.28 14.41
N VAL A 128 11.33 -3.14 13.41
CA VAL A 128 12.75 -2.84 13.67
C VAL A 128 12.82 -1.57 14.51
N GLN A 129 13.66 -1.56 15.54
CA GLN A 129 13.83 -0.41 16.41
C GLN A 129 14.20 0.84 15.60
N ASN A 130 13.49 1.96 15.85
CA ASN A 130 13.59 3.21 15.10
C ASN A 130 13.21 3.10 13.61
N GLY A 131 12.65 1.96 13.18
CA GLY A 131 12.09 1.77 11.86
C GLY A 131 10.78 2.53 11.72
N ARG A 132 10.62 3.22 10.59
CA ARG A 132 9.42 3.99 10.24
C ARG A 132 8.92 3.61 8.85
N TRP A 133 7.68 3.97 8.57
CA TRP A 133 7.15 3.88 7.22
C TRP A 133 7.92 4.81 6.28
N ARG A 134 8.33 4.26 5.14
CA ARG A 134 9.02 4.97 4.05
C ARG A 134 8.24 4.81 2.76
N VAL A 135 8.50 5.70 1.80
CA VAL A 135 7.85 5.69 0.49
C VAL A 135 8.84 5.30 -0.60
N ASP A 136 8.46 4.35 -1.45
CA ASP A 136 9.29 3.91 -2.57
C ASP A 136 9.50 5.04 -3.59
N GLY A 137 10.76 5.28 -3.99
CA GLY A 137 11.12 6.35 -4.92
C GLY A 137 11.31 7.73 -4.28
N VAL A 138 11.24 7.82 -2.95
CA VAL A 138 11.59 9.04 -2.19
C VAL A 138 12.83 8.72 -1.35
N THR A 139 13.90 9.50 -1.52
CA THR A 139 15.12 9.35 -0.75
C THR A 139 14.92 9.95 0.64
N ASP A 140 15.29 9.20 1.68
CA ASP A 140 14.97 9.52 3.07
C ASP A 140 16.22 9.57 3.98
N ASP A 141 17.39 9.76 3.36
CA ASP A 141 18.69 9.59 4.01
C ASP A 141 19.03 10.72 5.00
N GLN A 142 18.35 11.88 4.89
CA GLN A 142 18.67 13.10 5.63
C GLN A 142 17.74 13.41 6.81
N GLY A 143 16.68 12.62 7.06
CA GLY A 143 15.77 12.86 8.18
C GLY A 143 14.31 12.59 7.87
N ALA A 144 13.37 13.23 8.59
CA ALA A 144 11.94 13.18 8.29
C ALA A 144 11.61 13.90 6.97
N VAL A 145 11.10 13.17 5.98
CA VAL A 145 10.62 13.73 4.71
C VAL A 145 9.12 13.97 4.79
N ASP A 146 8.68 15.13 4.30
CA ASP A 146 7.27 15.39 4.05
C ASP A 146 6.85 14.65 2.77
N TYR A 147 6.24 13.48 2.94
CA TYR A 147 5.80 12.65 1.83
C TYR A 147 4.64 13.25 1.03
N ASP A 148 3.93 14.24 1.56
CA ASP A 148 2.84 14.92 0.85
C ASP A 148 3.28 16.21 0.15
N GLY A 149 4.50 16.67 0.42
CA GLY A 149 5.15 17.78 -0.28
C GLY A 149 5.84 17.40 -1.60
N GLU A 150 6.64 18.32 -2.13
CA GLU A 150 7.36 18.16 -3.41
C GLU A 150 8.40 17.02 -3.36
N GLU A 151 9.05 16.81 -2.22
CA GLU A 151 10.02 15.72 -2.03
C GLU A 151 9.35 14.35 -2.16
N GLY A 152 8.11 14.23 -1.69
CA GLY A 152 7.29 13.03 -1.77
C GLY A 152 6.66 12.76 -3.13
N LYS A 153 6.78 13.69 -4.09
CA LYS A 153 6.15 13.58 -5.42
C LYS A 153 6.52 12.29 -6.15
N ASN A 154 7.79 11.90 -6.08
CA ASN A 154 8.30 10.67 -6.72
C ASN A 154 7.80 9.39 -6.05
N GLY A 155 7.17 9.50 -4.88
CA GLY A 155 6.49 8.41 -4.20
C GLY A 155 5.20 7.96 -4.89
N TRP A 156 4.59 8.86 -5.67
CA TRP A 156 3.38 8.55 -6.42
C TRP A 156 3.70 8.03 -7.81
N ILE A 157 2.94 7.01 -8.21
CA ILE A 157 2.82 6.60 -9.61
C ILE A 157 1.41 6.98 -10.06
N PHE A 158 1.32 7.81 -11.09
CA PHE A 158 0.06 8.32 -11.65
C PHE A 158 -0.34 7.50 -12.88
N TYR A 159 -1.60 7.11 -12.92
CA TYR A 159 -2.20 6.26 -13.95
C TYR A 159 -3.41 6.94 -14.58
N ASP A 160 -3.85 6.39 -15.70
CA ASP A 160 -5.15 6.75 -16.27
C ASP A 160 -6.34 6.17 -15.47
N ASN A 161 -7.55 6.31 -15.99
CA ASN A 161 -8.77 5.83 -15.33
C ASN A 161 -8.84 4.30 -15.19
N LYS A 162 -8.05 3.55 -15.96
CA LYS A 162 -8.04 2.08 -15.95
C LYS A 162 -6.84 1.54 -15.18
N TRP A 163 -6.16 2.39 -14.40
CA TRP A 163 -4.93 2.03 -13.69
C TRP A 163 -3.79 1.58 -14.62
N GLN A 164 -3.78 2.09 -15.86
CA GLN A 164 -2.77 1.79 -16.87
C GLN A 164 -1.83 2.99 -17.07
N ASN A 165 -0.76 2.76 -17.84
CA ASN A 165 0.18 3.80 -18.26
C ASN A 165 0.82 4.58 -17.10
N GLY A 166 1.23 3.86 -16.05
CA GLY A 166 1.78 4.43 -14.83
C GLY A 166 3.05 5.24 -15.07
N GLN A 167 3.11 6.47 -14.54
CA GLN A 167 4.29 7.33 -14.57
C GLN A 167 4.61 7.85 -13.17
N ARG A 168 5.86 7.69 -12.76
CA ARG A 168 6.33 8.13 -11.44
C ARG A 168 6.48 9.64 -11.39
N GLY A 169 5.95 10.26 -10.33
CA GLY A 169 6.11 11.69 -10.04
C GLY A 169 5.54 12.65 -11.09
N GLN A 170 4.81 12.16 -12.09
CA GLN A 170 4.29 12.96 -13.19
C GLN A 170 2.76 12.94 -13.17
N ASP A 171 2.17 13.93 -12.48
CA ASP A 171 0.74 14.23 -12.61
C ASP A 171 0.46 14.91 -13.96
N GLY A 172 -0.77 14.85 -14.44
CA GLY A 172 -1.19 15.43 -15.71
C GLY A 172 -2.69 15.37 -15.91
N TRP A 173 -3.16 16.02 -16.97
CA TRP A 173 -4.59 16.13 -17.28
C TRP A 173 -5.30 14.78 -17.48
N SER A 174 -4.58 13.78 -18.01
CA SER A 174 -5.11 12.43 -18.23
C SER A 174 -4.95 11.49 -17.04
N ARG A 175 -4.44 11.97 -15.90
CA ARG A 175 -4.21 11.18 -14.70
C ARG A 175 -5.41 11.24 -13.77
N TRP A 176 -5.96 10.07 -13.48
CA TRP A 176 -7.21 9.92 -12.72
C TRP A 176 -7.03 9.07 -11.48
N THR A 177 -6.02 8.21 -11.46
CA THR A 177 -5.72 7.33 -10.33
C THR A 177 -4.24 7.42 -10.02
N ARG A 178 -3.87 7.24 -8.75
CA ARG A 178 -2.46 7.21 -8.32
C ARG A 178 -2.26 6.18 -7.22
N ARG A 179 -1.05 5.60 -7.17
CA ARG A 179 -0.65 4.60 -6.17
C ARG A 179 0.68 5.01 -5.56
N ARG A 180 0.80 4.91 -4.24
CA ARG A 180 2.04 5.14 -3.47
C ARG A 180 2.37 3.87 -2.70
N LYS A 181 3.62 3.42 -2.81
CA LYS A 181 4.09 2.22 -2.12
C LYS A 181 4.76 2.62 -0.81
N TRP A 182 4.21 2.15 0.28
CA TRP A 182 4.73 2.31 1.63
C TRP A 182 5.43 1.04 2.09
N TYR A 183 6.56 1.18 2.77
CA TYR A 183 7.29 0.04 3.29
C TYR A 183 7.91 0.31 4.66
N ARG A 184 7.97 -0.72 5.50
CA ARG A 184 8.57 -0.67 6.84
C ARG A 184 9.20 -2.02 7.19
N ASP A 185 10.35 -1.97 7.85
CA ASP A 185 11.10 -3.17 8.20
C ASP A 185 10.68 -3.70 9.58
N ALA A 186 10.48 -5.01 9.66
CA ALA A 186 10.24 -5.77 10.88
C ALA A 186 11.24 -6.91 11.02
N GLU A 187 11.40 -7.41 12.23
CA GLU A 187 12.19 -8.59 12.55
C GLU A 187 11.33 -9.61 13.30
N LEU A 188 11.66 -10.88 13.13
CA LEU A 188 11.06 -11.97 13.89
C LEU A 188 11.99 -12.29 15.06
N VAL A 189 11.47 -12.18 16.27
CA VAL A 189 12.26 -12.26 17.50
C VAL A 189 11.78 -13.42 18.36
N GLU A 190 12.71 -14.17 18.94
CA GLU A 190 12.37 -15.19 19.92
C GLU A 190 12.17 -14.57 21.32
N VAL A 191 10.99 -14.77 21.89
CA VAL A 191 10.61 -14.32 23.23
C VAL A 191 10.77 -15.47 24.22
N ASP A 192 11.63 -15.29 25.22
CA ASP A 192 11.76 -16.23 26.33
C ASP A 192 10.61 -15.98 27.33
N GLN A 193 9.75 -16.97 27.56
CA GLN A 193 8.56 -16.91 28.45
C GLN A 193 8.85 -16.69 29.97
N SER A 194 9.97 -16.07 30.35
CA SER A 194 10.47 -16.05 31.74
C SER A 194 10.47 -14.68 32.44
N GLN A 195 9.71 -13.68 31.95
CA GLN A 195 9.67 -12.35 32.59
C GLN A 195 8.27 -11.74 32.82
N ASP A 196 7.20 -12.52 32.85
CA ASP A 196 5.85 -12.02 33.19
C ASP A 196 5.36 -12.42 34.60
N ALA A 197 6.25 -12.86 35.51
CA ALA A 197 5.81 -13.40 36.81
C ALA A 197 6.19 -12.61 38.07
N HIS A 198 7.00 -11.54 38.03
CA HIS A 198 7.34 -10.80 39.26
C HIS A 198 7.62 -9.31 39.05
N ALA A 199 6.57 -8.49 39.04
CA ALA A 199 6.65 -7.08 39.40
C ALA A 199 5.29 -6.62 39.95
N GLY A 200 4.92 -7.12 41.14
CA GLY A 200 3.67 -6.72 41.76
C GLY A 200 3.29 -7.47 43.02
N ASP A 201 4.20 -7.62 44.00
CA ASP A 201 3.79 -7.57 45.41
C ASP A 201 4.97 -7.33 46.37
N ALA A 202 4.63 -6.72 47.51
CA ALA A 202 5.40 -6.53 48.77
C ALA A 202 6.27 -5.27 48.93
N VAL A 203 5.65 -4.20 49.47
CA VAL A 203 6.09 -3.53 50.72
C VAL A 203 4.82 -3.05 51.45
N GLU A 204 4.26 -3.87 52.36
CA GLU A 204 4.39 -3.82 53.83
C GLU A 204 3.42 -2.83 54.52
N ALA A 205 2.53 -3.41 55.31
CA ALA A 205 1.43 -2.76 56.02
C ALA A 205 1.85 -2.14 57.36
N LYS A 206 1.33 -0.94 57.69
CA LYS A 206 1.07 -0.49 59.07
C LYS A 206 -0.19 0.39 59.15
N ASP A 207 -1.16 -0.15 59.90
CA ASP A 207 -2.30 0.43 60.64
C ASP A 207 -3.17 1.57 60.07
N SER A 208 -4.45 1.20 59.90
CA SER A 208 -5.67 2.04 59.93
C SER A 208 -6.15 2.24 61.38
N PRO A 209 -7.02 3.22 61.75
CA PRO A 209 -8.41 3.30 61.24
C PRO A 209 -8.95 4.76 61.07
N THR A 210 -10.04 5.10 60.39
CA THR A 210 -11.45 4.71 60.64
C THR A 210 -12.38 5.43 59.63
N VAL A 211 -13.23 4.66 58.90
CA VAL A 211 -14.65 4.96 58.48
C VAL A 211 -14.86 6.11 57.46
N ALA A 212 -15.57 5.95 56.32
CA ALA A 212 -16.84 5.27 56.10
C ALA A 212 -17.01 4.72 54.67
N LYS A 213 -17.87 3.71 54.59
CA LYS A 213 -18.30 2.91 53.44
C LYS A 213 -19.18 3.71 52.47
N LEU A 214 -19.10 3.42 51.16
CA LEU A 214 -20.29 3.08 50.38
C LEU A 214 -19.96 2.09 49.26
N SER A 215 -20.86 1.14 49.09
CA SER A 215 -20.74 -0.11 48.34
C SER A 215 -20.97 0.07 46.83
N THR A 216 -20.24 -0.72 46.06
CA THR A 216 -20.44 -1.09 44.65
C THR A 216 -21.86 -1.56 44.36
N GLN A 217 -22.43 -1.16 43.22
CA GLN A 217 -23.23 -2.06 42.39
C GLN A 217 -23.00 -1.79 40.90
N GLN A 218 -22.56 -2.85 40.22
CA GLN A 218 -22.60 -3.04 38.77
C GLN A 218 -24.05 -2.98 38.30
N TYR A 219 -24.35 -2.11 37.34
CA TYR A 219 -25.58 -2.18 36.57
C TYR A 219 -25.39 -3.17 35.41
N ASN A 220 -26.00 -4.34 35.56
CA ASN A 220 -26.29 -5.27 34.49
C ASN A 220 -27.81 -5.26 34.32
N SER A 221 -28.32 -4.78 33.18
CA SER A 221 -29.74 -4.92 32.81
C SER A 221 -29.81 -5.61 31.46
N SER A 222 -29.93 -6.94 31.54
CA SER A 222 -30.20 -7.83 30.42
C SER A 222 -31.72 -8.06 30.34
N ASN A 223 -32.51 -7.01 30.08
CA ASN A 223 -33.94 -7.10 29.78
C ASN A 223 -34.62 -5.71 29.75
N GLU A 224 -34.48 -4.99 28.64
CA GLU A 224 -35.43 -3.92 28.34
C GLU A 224 -35.83 -3.95 26.85
N THR A 225 -37.12 -4.22 26.64
CA THR A 225 -37.78 -4.38 25.35
C THR A 225 -38.16 -3.01 24.80
N MET A 226 -37.89 -2.77 23.51
CA MET A 226 -38.25 -1.55 22.79
C MET A 226 -39.77 -1.30 22.75
N VAL A 227 -40.20 -0.07 23.03
CA VAL A 227 -41.51 0.45 22.60
C VAL A 227 -41.31 1.82 21.93
N PRO A 228 -41.85 2.02 20.71
CA PRO A 228 -41.65 3.25 19.93
C PRO A 228 -42.67 4.34 20.31
N THR A 229 -42.21 5.56 20.51
CA THR A 229 -43.08 6.73 20.67
C THR A 229 -43.47 7.30 19.30
N ARG A 230 -44.77 7.24 18.99
CA ARG A 230 -45.42 7.98 17.88
C ARG A 230 -46.03 9.29 18.43
N PRO A 231 -46.34 10.29 17.57
CA PRO A 231 -46.51 11.69 17.94
C PRO A 231 -47.96 12.04 18.32
N ASP A 232 -48.10 13.07 19.15
CA ASP A 232 -49.37 13.77 19.37
C ASP A 232 -49.45 15.03 18.49
N ALA A 233 -50.43 15.02 17.57
CA ALA A 233 -51.16 16.19 17.07
C ALA A 233 -52.34 16.45 18.04
N ALA A 234 -53.03 17.58 18.16
CA ALA A 234 -53.23 18.82 17.41
C ALA A 234 -53.62 19.91 18.45
N ASP A 235 -53.71 21.22 18.18
CA ASP A 235 -54.83 21.80 17.43
C ASP A 235 -54.64 23.30 17.11
N GLN A 236 -54.99 23.66 15.86
CA GLN A 236 -55.61 24.89 15.30
C GLN A 236 -55.19 26.31 15.77
N ALA A 237 -55.17 27.39 14.96
CA ALA A 237 -55.41 27.69 13.55
C ALA A 237 -55.01 29.17 13.34
N HIS A 238 -54.52 29.56 12.15
CA HIS A 238 -54.89 30.81 11.46
C HIS A 238 -54.16 30.87 10.11
N ALA A 239 -54.94 31.01 9.04
CA ALA A 239 -54.53 31.13 7.65
C ALA A 239 -54.82 32.55 7.15
N GLU A 240 -53.87 33.14 6.42
CA GLU A 240 -54.03 34.15 5.34
C GLU A 240 -52.86 33.84 4.38
N ASP A 241 -53.06 33.28 3.19
CA ASP A 241 -53.66 33.81 1.95
C ASP A 241 -53.01 35.10 1.45
N LEU A 242 -52.02 34.97 0.56
CA LEU A 242 -51.81 35.90 -0.56
C LEU A 242 -51.28 35.12 -1.77
N SER A 243 -52.19 34.95 -2.72
CA SER A 243 -51.97 34.61 -4.12
C SER A 243 -51.09 35.64 -4.84
N ILE A 244 -50.22 35.17 -5.73
CA ILE A 244 -49.80 35.96 -6.91
C ILE A 244 -50.12 35.11 -8.14
N ASP A 245 -50.90 35.74 -9.00
CA ASP A 245 -51.58 35.19 -10.15
C ASP A 245 -50.66 34.75 -11.30
N ASP A 246 -51.17 33.72 -11.95
CA ASP A 246 -50.92 33.28 -13.32
C ASP A 246 -51.34 34.36 -14.33
N ALA A 247 -50.51 34.61 -15.36
CA ALA A 247 -51.00 35.13 -16.63
C ALA A 247 -50.06 34.77 -17.80
N SER A 248 -50.48 33.70 -18.47
CA SER A 248 -50.74 33.67 -19.92
C SER A 248 -49.65 33.19 -20.88
N SER A 249 -49.98 32.02 -21.43
CA SER A 249 -49.48 31.38 -22.63
C SER A 249 -49.88 32.11 -23.92
N LYS A 250 -49.04 32.05 -24.96
CA LYS A 250 -49.44 31.60 -26.31
C LYS A 250 -48.28 31.55 -27.32
N ALA A 251 -48.39 30.54 -28.17
CA ALA A 251 -47.57 30.20 -29.32
C ALA A 251 -47.63 31.23 -30.46
N ALA A 252 -46.60 31.25 -31.32
CA ALA A 252 -46.75 31.19 -32.77
C ALA A 252 -45.39 30.96 -33.44
N GLU A 253 -45.40 30.05 -34.41
CA GLU A 253 -44.42 29.90 -35.48
C GLU A 253 -44.34 31.15 -36.37
N ASP A 254 -43.25 31.20 -37.14
CA ASP A 254 -43.18 31.55 -38.57
C ASP A 254 -42.37 32.80 -38.99
N SER A 255 -41.63 32.57 -40.07
CA SER A 255 -41.13 33.49 -41.12
C SER A 255 -39.89 34.39 -40.88
N LEU A 256 -38.78 33.95 -41.50
CA LEU A 256 -38.03 34.59 -42.59
C LEU A 256 -37.79 36.13 -42.64
N THR A 257 -36.61 36.44 -43.18
CA THR A 257 -36.10 37.69 -43.80
C THR A 257 -35.68 38.85 -42.88
N TYR A 258 -34.38 39.15 -42.82
CA TYR A 258 -33.64 39.92 -43.85
C TYR A 258 -32.15 39.57 -43.83
#